data_AF-A0A7Z0N2W7-F1
#
_entry.id   AF-A0A7Z0N2W7-F1
#
_cell.length_a   1.000
_cell.length_b   1.000
_cell.length_c   1.000
_cell.angle_alpha   90.00
_cell.angle_beta   90.00
_cell.angle_gamma   90.00
#
_symmetry.space_group_name_H-M   'P 1'
#
loop_
_entity.id
_entity.type
_entity.pdbx_description
1 polymer ?
#
loop_
_entity_poly.entity_id
_entity_poly.type
_entity_poly.pdbx_seq_one_letter_code
_entity_poly.pdbx_strand_id
1 'polypeptide(L)'
;PAEIRDRITAVANELFEDAGREAFPTVDAVRRAARADMNTTSAVMREWRRAQTAQAVPVAVAVPETITQANAVALAALWQQAQELANESLQAAQAAWETERVELDAMRAELADAYESQATELDEVRAGLERANAATDQVHAELATTRAELSQAVMRAERAEAKADEIERRANDLRAELDRAHADADQARATLAEQQKTSDKYFVELGKARDEAAQVSAKNRQLDADLAGAVARQKDVTRELEAGRAELLEAKQQASELREEVARLNGATATYKEMLERFEVAAKAATRARKQPKAEG
;
A
#
# COMPACT_ATOMS: atom_id res chain seq x y z
N PRO A 1 -82.10 108.56 109.50
CA PRO A 1 -81.05 107.72 108.84
C PRO A 1 -81.28 107.50 107.34
N ALA A 2 -82.50 107.14 106.91
CA ALA A 2 -82.84 106.93 105.49
C ALA A 2 -82.67 108.20 104.64
N GLU A 3 -83.17 109.34 105.13
CA GLU A 3 -83.07 110.64 104.44
C GLU A 3 -81.63 111.09 104.16
N ILE A 4 -80.67 110.73 105.03
CA ILE A 4 -79.24 111.02 104.83
C ILE A 4 -78.66 110.13 103.73
N ARG A 5 -79.06 108.85 103.66
CA ARG A 5 -78.60 107.92 102.60
C ARG A 5 -79.13 108.33 101.23
N ASP A 6 -80.40 108.73 101.15
CA ASP A 6 -81.02 109.16 99.90
C ASP A 6 -80.37 110.45 99.39
N ARG A 7 -80.05 111.39 100.28
CA ARG A 7 -79.29 112.59 99.93
C ARG A 7 -77.88 112.26 99.43
N ILE A 8 -77.18 111.32 100.05
CA ILE A 8 -75.85 110.86 99.59
C ILE A 8 -75.96 110.24 98.19
N THR A 9 -76.96 109.38 97.94
CA THR A 9 -77.18 108.75 96.63
C THR A 9 -77.56 109.78 95.55
N ALA A 10 -78.41 110.75 95.88
CA ALA A 10 -78.80 111.81 94.96
C ALA A 10 -77.60 112.68 94.56
N VAL A 11 -76.81 113.14 95.55
CA VAL A 11 -75.57 113.90 95.30
C VAL A 11 -74.54 113.07 94.54
N ALA A 12 -74.44 111.75 94.80
CA ALA A 12 -73.57 110.86 94.04
C ALA A 12 -74.00 110.73 92.59
N ASN A 13 -75.31 110.66 92.31
CA ASN A 13 -75.83 110.67 90.93
C ASN A 13 -75.55 112.01 90.26
N GLU A 14 -75.85 113.15 90.89
CA GLU A 14 -75.57 114.48 90.33
C GLU A 14 -74.10 114.65 89.97
N LEU A 15 -73.18 114.35 90.91
CA LEU A 15 -71.74 114.44 90.65
C LEU A 15 -71.24 113.44 89.60
N PHE A 16 -71.95 112.33 89.40
CA PHE A 16 -71.62 111.35 88.36
C PHE A 16 -72.12 111.77 86.98
N GLU A 17 -73.31 112.37 86.89
CA GLU A 17 -73.84 112.98 85.67
C GLU A 17 -73.00 114.20 85.25
N ASP A 18 -72.65 115.07 86.21
CA ASP A 18 -71.79 116.24 85.96
C ASP A 18 -70.40 115.85 85.44
N ALA A 19 -69.90 114.67 85.85
CA ALA A 19 -68.67 114.08 85.36
C ALA A 19 -68.85 113.26 84.06
N GLY A 20 -69.99 113.39 83.38
CA GLY A 20 -70.30 112.70 82.12
C GLY A 20 -70.42 111.18 82.23
N ARG A 21 -70.60 110.65 83.45
CA ARG A 21 -70.57 109.22 83.79
C ARG A 21 -69.25 108.50 83.46
N GLU A 22 -68.16 109.24 83.24
CA GLU A 22 -66.85 108.67 82.89
C GLU A 22 -66.06 108.24 84.14
N ALA A 23 -66.25 108.94 85.26
CA ALA A 23 -65.54 108.67 86.50
C ALA A 23 -66.47 108.73 87.71
N PHE A 24 -66.36 107.73 88.61
CA PHE A 24 -67.15 107.71 89.84
C PHE A 24 -66.70 108.83 90.80
N PRO A 25 -67.64 109.58 91.40
CA PRO A 25 -67.29 110.66 92.31
C PRO A 25 -66.59 110.11 93.56
N THR A 26 -65.65 110.90 94.10
CA THR A 26 -64.92 110.51 95.31
C THR A 26 -65.82 110.58 96.55
N VAL A 27 -65.57 109.72 97.54
CA VAL A 27 -66.37 109.71 98.78
C VAL A 27 -66.28 111.05 99.52
N ASP A 28 -65.12 111.73 99.45
CA ASP A 28 -64.95 113.06 100.08
C ASP A 28 -65.78 114.15 99.39
N ALA A 29 -65.84 114.15 98.05
CA ALA A 29 -66.66 115.10 97.28
C ALA A 29 -68.15 114.94 97.62
N VAL A 30 -68.65 113.70 97.60
CA VAL A 30 -70.03 113.38 97.95
C VAL A 30 -70.32 113.73 99.42
N ARG A 31 -69.39 113.49 100.34
CA ARG A 31 -69.56 113.81 101.78
C ARG A 31 -69.72 115.31 102.02
N ARG A 32 -68.88 116.14 101.38
CA ARG A 32 -68.93 117.61 101.53
C ARG A 32 -70.22 118.18 100.96
N ALA A 33 -70.63 117.72 99.77
CA ALA A 33 -71.84 118.16 99.11
C ALA A 33 -73.12 117.68 99.84
N ALA A 34 -73.17 116.42 100.28
CA ALA A 34 -74.30 115.89 101.04
C ALA A 34 -74.33 116.29 102.54
N ARG A 35 -73.27 116.95 103.04
CA ARG A 35 -73.05 117.32 104.45
C ARG A 35 -73.35 116.17 105.41
N ALA A 36 -72.79 114.99 105.12
CA ALA A 36 -72.99 113.77 105.91
C ALA A 36 -71.69 113.32 106.59
N ASP A 37 -71.79 112.37 107.54
CA ASP A 37 -70.61 111.80 108.17
C ASP A 37 -69.84 110.87 107.20
N MET A 38 -68.54 110.70 107.47
CA MET A 38 -67.64 109.93 106.60
C MET A 38 -68.03 108.45 106.49
N ASN A 39 -68.48 107.85 107.59
CA ASN A 39 -68.71 106.41 107.63
C ASN A 39 -69.97 106.05 106.82
N THR A 40 -71.06 106.80 107.01
CA THR A 40 -72.30 106.65 106.24
C THR A 40 -72.09 106.92 104.75
N THR A 41 -71.34 107.98 104.39
CA THR A 41 -71.05 108.30 102.99
C THR A 41 -70.25 107.19 102.30
N SER A 42 -69.24 106.65 102.97
CA SER A 42 -68.41 105.57 102.41
C SER A 42 -69.17 104.26 102.20
N ALA A 43 -70.11 103.92 103.10
CA ALA A 43 -70.94 102.73 103.00
C ALA A 43 -71.93 102.84 101.83
N VAL A 44 -72.64 103.97 101.71
CA VAL A 44 -73.60 104.23 100.62
C VAL A 44 -72.88 104.31 99.28
N MET A 45 -71.74 105.00 99.19
CA MET A 45 -70.98 105.11 97.94
C MET A 45 -70.42 103.78 97.45
N ARG A 46 -70.09 102.84 98.36
CA ARG A 46 -69.66 101.49 97.99
C ARG A 46 -70.81 100.69 97.37
N GLU A 47 -71.99 100.78 97.98
CA GLU A 47 -73.20 100.11 97.49
C GLU A 47 -73.68 100.72 96.17
N TRP A 48 -73.67 102.04 96.07
CA TRP A 48 -74.03 102.77 94.86
C TRP A 48 -73.07 102.48 93.69
N ARG A 49 -71.74 102.47 93.90
CA ARG A 49 -70.80 102.08 92.84
C ARG A 49 -70.98 100.63 92.37
N ARG A 50 -71.33 99.73 93.30
CA ARG A 50 -71.63 98.33 92.96
C ARG A 50 -72.88 98.22 92.09
N ALA A 51 -73.90 99.04 92.34
CA ALA A 51 -75.11 99.08 91.52
C ALA A 51 -74.80 99.60 90.10
N GLN A 52 -73.90 100.58 89.94
CA GLN A 52 -73.54 101.13 88.64
C GLN A 52 -72.62 100.23 87.79
N THR A 53 -71.97 99.25 88.39
CA THR A 53 -71.05 98.32 87.71
C THR A 53 -71.65 96.93 87.48
N ALA A 54 -72.94 96.72 87.81
CA ALA A 54 -73.64 95.49 87.50
C ALA A 54 -73.80 95.33 85.98
N GLN A 55 -72.99 94.44 85.38
CA GLN A 55 -73.00 94.13 83.95
C GLN A 55 -74.31 93.42 83.54
N ALA A 56 -74.81 93.75 82.34
CA ALA A 56 -75.98 93.09 81.76
C ALA A 56 -75.69 91.63 81.39
N VAL A 57 -76.64 90.74 81.68
CA VAL A 57 -76.59 89.29 81.43
C VAL A 57 -76.50 89.03 79.92
N PRO A 58 -75.59 88.16 79.44
CA PRO A 58 -75.51 87.82 78.03
C PRO A 58 -76.77 87.06 77.56
N VAL A 59 -77.36 87.50 76.45
CA VAL A 59 -78.48 86.81 75.80
C VAL A 59 -77.93 85.64 74.98
N ALA A 60 -78.25 84.40 75.36
CA ALA A 60 -77.92 83.22 74.58
C ALA A 60 -78.78 83.20 73.31
N VAL A 61 -78.17 83.48 72.15
CA VAL A 61 -78.83 83.29 70.86
C VAL A 61 -78.74 81.80 70.53
N ALA A 62 -79.87 81.08 70.64
CA ALA A 62 -79.96 79.71 70.16
C ALA A 62 -79.86 79.69 68.63
N VAL A 63 -78.97 78.87 68.09
CA VAL A 63 -78.85 78.68 66.63
C VAL A 63 -80.19 78.13 66.11
N PRO A 64 -80.80 78.75 65.08
CA PRO A 64 -82.06 78.30 64.50
C PRO A 64 -82.02 76.82 64.07
N GLU A 65 -83.08 76.08 64.38
CA GLU A 65 -83.18 74.64 64.11
C GLU A 65 -83.00 74.31 62.62
N THR A 66 -83.45 75.17 61.72
CA THR A 66 -83.27 75.04 60.28
C THR A 66 -81.79 74.99 59.86
N ILE A 67 -80.93 75.78 60.52
CA ILE A 67 -79.49 75.78 60.26
C ILE A 67 -78.86 74.48 60.78
N THR A 68 -79.30 73.99 61.95
CA THR A 68 -78.78 72.73 62.51
C THR A 68 -79.15 71.52 61.64
N GLN A 69 -80.38 71.47 61.12
CA GLN A 69 -80.81 70.41 60.20
C GLN A 69 -80.06 70.50 58.85
N ALA A 70 -79.90 71.71 58.29
CA ALA A 70 -79.15 71.90 57.05
C ALA A 70 -77.69 71.45 57.19
N ASN A 71 -77.03 71.76 58.31
CA ASN A 71 -75.66 71.30 58.59
C ASN A 71 -75.59 69.77 58.75
N ALA A 72 -76.54 69.15 59.45
CA ALA A 72 -76.58 67.69 59.60
C ALA A 72 -76.72 66.97 58.26
N VAL A 73 -77.59 67.47 57.36
CA VAL A 73 -77.77 66.95 56.01
C VAL A 73 -76.50 67.14 55.18
N ALA A 74 -75.86 68.31 55.24
CA ALA A 74 -74.62 68.57 54.49
C ALA A 74 -73.46 67.66 54.95
N LEU A 75 -73.31 67.44 56.26
CA LEU A 75 -72.30 66.52 56.81
C LEU A 75 -72.58 65.07 56.40
N ALA A 76 -73.84 64.64 56.44
CA ALA A 76 -74.23 63.31 55.98
C ALA A 76 -73.92 63.11 54.49
N ALA A 77 -74.21 64.11 53.65
CA ALA A 77 -73.91 64.06 52.22
C ALA A 77 -72.39 64.04 51.94
N LEU A 78 -71.61 64.86 52.66
CA LEU A 78 -70.14 64.85 52.54
C LEU A 78 -69.55 63.51 52.98
N TRP A 79 -70.04 62.96 54.09
CA TRP A 79 -69.61 61.63 54.57
C TRP A 79 -69.95 60.54 53.55
N GLN A 80 -71.17 60.55 53.02
CA GLN A 80 -71.61 59.61 52.00
C GLN A 80 -70.73 59.69 50.75
N GLN A 81 -70.44 60.90 50.25
CA GLN A 81 -69.57 61.10 49.09
C GLN A 81 -68.13 60.62 49.36
N ALA A 82 -67.61 60.87 50.56
CA ALA A 82 -66.28 60.40 50.95
C ALA A 82 -66.22 58.88 51.02
N GLN A 83 -67.28 58.24 51.54
CA GLN A 83 -67.39 56.78 51.60
C GLN A 83 -67.49 56.18 50.18
N GLU A 84 -68.26 56.79 49.29
CA GLU A 84 -68.37 56.36 47.89
C GLU A 84 -67.02 56.45 47.18
N LEU A 85 -66.30 57.57 47.30
CA LEU A 85 -64.96 57.74 46.73
C LEU A 85 -63.95 56.74 47.33
N ALA A 86 -64.01 56.50 48.64
CA ALA A 86 -63.16 55.52 49.31
C ALA A 86 -63.44 54.10 48.78
N ASN A 87 -64.71 53.72 48.63
CA ASN A 87 -65.11 52.42 48.10
C ASN A 87 -64.69 52.26 46.64
N GLU A 88 -64.86 53.30 45.81
CA GLU A 88 -64.42 53.30 44.42
C GLU A 88 -62.90 53.14 44.32
N SER A 89 -62.13 53.89 45.13
CA SER A 89 -60.66 53.75 45.14
C SER A 89 -60.20 52.36 45.59
N LEU A 90 -60.89 51.74 46.57
CA LEU A 90 -60.60 50.38 47.01
C LEU A 90 -60.89 49.36 45.91
N GLN A 91 -62.03 49.47 45.23
CA GLN A 91 -62.39 48.58 44.12
C GLN A 91 -61.41 48.73 42.94
N ALA A 92 -61.01 49.96 42.61
CA ALA A 92 -60.02 50.22 41.58
C ALA A 92 -58.64 49.61 41.94
N ALA A 93 -58.19 49.77 43.19
CA ALA A 93 -56.94 49.18 43.66
C ALA A 93 -56.99 47.64 43.65
N GLN A 94 -58.12 47.04 44.05
CA GLN A 94 -58.32 45.59 44.00
C GLN A 94 -58.30 45.07 42.56
N ALA A 95 -58.95 45.76 41.63
CA ALA A 95 -58.95 45.38 40.21
C ALA A 95 -57.55 45.50 39.57
N ALA A 96 -56.82 46.57 39.89
CA ALA A 96 -55.45 46.75 39.42
C ALA A 96 -54.51 45.67 39.96
N TRP A 97 -54.61 45.35 41.26
CA TRP A 97 -53.82 44.29 41.89
C TRP A 97 -54.14 42.91 41.32
N GLU A 98 -55.42 42.60 41.12
CA GLU A 98 -55.83 41.33 40.50
C GLU A 98 -55.31 41.21 39.07
N THR A 99 -55.34 42.31 38.31
CA THR A 99 -54.76 42.35 36.96
C THR A 99 -53.26 42.08 36.99
N GLU A 100 -52.51 42.80 37.84
CA GLU A 100 -51.06 42.59 37.98
C GLU A 100 -50.74 41.17 38.45
N ARG A 101 -51.54 40.60 39.36
CA ARG A 101 -51.37 39.22 39.81
C ARG A 101 -51.52 38.23 38.66
N VAL A 102 -52.59 38.37 37.86
CA VAL A 102 -52.83 37.49 36.71
C VAL A 102 -51.72 37.64 35.67
N GLU A 103 -51.25 38.85 35.40
CA GLU A 103 -50.13 39.11 34.49
C GLU A 103 -48.82 38.47 34.99
N LEU A 104 -48.52 38.59 36.28
CA LEU A 104 -47.32 37.97 36.88
C LEU A 104 -47.41 36.45 36.86
N ASP A 105 -48.58 35.86 37.11
CA ASP A 105 -48.76 34.42 37.05
C ASP A 105 -48.67 33.90 35.60
N ALA A 106 -49.19 34.66 34.64
CA ALA A 106 -49.01 34.36 33.21
C ALA A 106 -47.52 34.41 32.81
N MET A 107 -46.80 35.47 33.19
CA MET A 107 -45.37 35.59 32.90
C MET A 107 -44.55 34.47 33.57
N ARG A 108 -44.91 34.07 34.80
CA ARG A 108 -44.28 32.93 35.48
C ARG A 108 -44.51 31.62 34.73
N ALA A 109 -45.72 31.39 34.22
CA ALA A 109 -46.04 30.20 33.43
C ALA A 109 -45.24 30.19 32.12
N GLU A 110 -45.22 31.31 31.38
CA GLU A 110 -44.46 31.44 30.14
C GLU A 110 -42.96 31.21 30.34
N LEU A 111 -42.39 31.74 31.44
CA LEU A 111 -40.98 31.49 31.79
C LEU A 111 -40.73 30.02 32.12
N ALA A 112 -41.63 29.38 32.87
CA ALA A 112 -41.50 27.96 33.19
C ALA A 112 -41.55 27.09 31.91
N ASP A 113 -42.50 27.36 31.02
CA ASP A 113 -42.64 26.65 29.73
C ASP A 113 -41.40 26.87 28.84
N ALA A 114 -40.86 28.09 28.80
CA ALA A 114 -39.65 28.39 28.05
C ALA A 114 -38.42 27.64 28.59
N TYR A 115 -38.28 27.54 29.92
CA TYR A 115 -37.18 26.77 30.52
C TYR A 115 -37.32 25.26 30.28
N GLU A 116 -38.54 24.73 30.32
CA GLU A 116 -38.80 23.30 30.03
C GLU A 116 -38.51 22.98 28.55
N SER A 117 -38.91 23.86 27.63
CA SER A 117 -38.57 23.74 26.20
C SER A 117 -37.06 23.79 26.00
N GLN A 118 -36.38 24.75 26.64
CA GLN A 118 -34.93 24.87 26.54
C GLN A 118 -34.19 23.64 27.11
N ALA A 119 -34.68 23.07 28.22
CA ALA A 119 -34.13 21.85 28.78
C ALA A 119 -34.26 20.68 27.80
N THR A 120 -35.44 20.54 27.18
CA THR A 120 -35.71 19.50 26.18
C THR A 120 -34.81 19.67 24.95
N GLU A 121 -34.70 20.88 24.40
CA GLU A 121 -33.82 21.18 23.26
C GLU A 121 -32.35 20.90 23.58
N LEU A 122 -31.89 21.24 24.79
CA LEU A 122 -30.53 20.95 25.22
C LEU A 122 -30.25 19.45 25.28
N ASP A 123 -31.19 18.66 25.79
CA ASP A 123 -31.05 17.20 25.86
C ASP A 123 -31.08 16.57 24.47
N GLU A 124 -31.92 17.07 23.56
CA GLU A 124 -31.93 16.65 22.15
C GLU A 124 -30.60 16.95 21.43
N VAL A 125 -30.06 18.15 21.63
CA VAL A 125 -28.76 18.56 21.06
C VAL A 125 -27.63 17.73 21.65
N ARG A 126 -27.63 17.46 22.96
CA ARG A 126 -26.64 16.58 23.61
C ARG A 126 -26.71 15.16 23.06
N ALA A 127 -27.89 14.59 22.95
CA ALA A 127 -28.09 13.27 22.35
C ALA A 127 -27.66 13.25 20.88
N GLY A 128 -27.89 14.35 20.14
CA GLY A 128 -27.41 14.54 18.78
C GLY A 128 -25.88 14.55 18.67
N LEU A 129 -25.22 15.28 19.58
CA LEU A 129 -23.76 15.37 19.66
C LEU A 129 -23.14 14.02 20.01
N GLU A 130 -23.70 13.29 20.96
CA GLU A 130 -23.24 11.93 21.31
C GLU A 130 -23.36 10.97 20.13
N ARG A 131 -24.49 10.99 19.41
CA ARG A 131 -24.68 10.21 18.19
C ARG A 131 -23.67 10.57 17.10
N ALA A 132 -23.40 11.86 16.91
CA ALA A 132 -22.42 12.34 15.93
C ALA A 132 -21.00 11.88 16.30
N ASN A 133 -20.60 12.03 17.56
CA ASN A 133 -19.30 11.57 18.05
C ASN A 133 -19.13 10.05 17.87
N ALA A 134 -20.13 9.26 18.22
CA ALA A 134 -20.09 7.81 18.03
C ALA A 134 -19.95 7.43 16.54
N ALA A 135 -20.64 8.13 15.64
CA ALA A 135 -20.50 7.92 14.20
C ALA A 135 -19.10 8.32 13.70
N THR A 136 -18.53 9.42 14.21
CA THR A 136 -17.15 9.83 13.91
C THR A 136 -16.13 8.79 14.37
N ASP A 137 -16.29 8.24 15.58
CA ASP A 137 -15.41 7.18 16.10
C ASP A 137 -15.49 5.90 15.26
N GLN A 138 -16.70 5.51 14.83
CA GLN A 138 -16.90 4.38 13.91
C GLN A 138 -16.18 4.59 12.58
N VAL A 139 -16.37 5.75 11.94
CA VAL A 139 -15.70 6.08 10.67
C VAL A 139 -14.18 6.08 10.83
N HIS A 140 -13.65 6.58 11.96
CA HIS A 140 -12.22 6.52 12.24
C HIS A 140 -11.70 5.09 12.38
N ALA A 141 -12.44 4.21 13.04
CA ALA A 141 -12.08 2.80 13.17
C ALA A 141 -12.11 2.06 11.81
N GLU A 142 -13.13 2.31 11.00
CA GLU A 142 -13.24 1.77 9.63
C GLU A 142 -12.10 2.27 8.73
N LEU A 143 -11.76 3.56 8.82
CA LEU A 143 -10.65 4.15 8.07
C LEU A 143 -9.31 3.53 8.48
N ALA A 144 -9.08 3.29 9.77
CA ALA A 144 -7.88 2.63 10.26
C ALA A 144 -7.78 1.19 9.73
N THR A 145 -8.89 0.45 9.74
CA THR A 145 -8.97 -0.90 9.20
C THR A 145 -8.67 -0.92 7.69
N THR A 146 -9.34 -0.06 6.93
CA THR A 146 -9.13 0.07 5.48
C THR A 146 -7.69 0.42 5.13
N ARG A 147 -7.05 1.31 5.90
CA ARG A 147 -5.62 1.65 5.72
C ARG A 147 -4.71 0.46 5.98
N ALA A 148 -4.99 -0.35 7.00
CA ALA A 148 -4.21 -1.55 7.30
C ALA A 148 -4.37 -2.60 6.18
N GLU A 149 -5.58 -2.81 5.68
CA GLU A 149 -5.86 -3.71 4.56
C GLU A 149 -5.16 -3.25 3.27
N LEU A 150 -5.21 -1.94 2.97
CA LEU A 150 -4.51 -1.36 1.83
C LEU A 150 -3.00 -1.58 1.92
N SER A 151 -2.40 -1.34 3.08
CA SER A 151 -0.97 -1.60 3.30
C SER A 151 -0.61 -3.08 3.08
N GLN A 152 -1.44 -4.00 3.58
CA GLN A 152 -1.24 -5.42 3.32
C GLN A 152 -1.39 -5.79 1.84
N ALA A 153 -2.36 -5.20 1.14
CA ALA A 153 -2.58 -5.43 -0.29
C ALA A 153 -1.38 -4.95 -1.11
N VAL A 154 -0.85 -3.77 -0.83
CA VAL A 154 0.38 -3.24 -1.45
C VAL A 154 1.56 -4.19 -1.23
N MET A 155 1.80 -4.63 0.01
CA MET A 155 2.87 -5.58 0.34
C MET A 155 2.70 -6.95 -0.34
N ARG A 156 1.46 -7.36 -0.66
CA ARG A 156 1.20 -8.59 -1.44
C ARG A 156 1.47 -8.36 -2.92
N ALA A 157 1.09 -7.19 -3.46
CA ALA A 157 1.37 -6.79 -4.84
C ALA A 157 2.87 -6.71 -5.11
N GLU A 158 3.64 -6.01 -4.28
CA GLU A 158 5.11 -5.92 -4.40
C GLU A 158 5.78 -7.31 -4.40
N ARG A 159 5.31 -8.22 -3.52
CA ARG A 159 5.80 -9.61 -3.50
C ARG A 159 5.43 -10.40 -4.74
N ALA A 160 4.26 -10.13 -5.33
CA ALA A 160 3.83 -10.78 -6.57
C ALA A 160 4.65 -10.28 -7.76
N GLU A 161 4.90 -8.96 -7.83
CA GLU A 161 5.76 -8.32 -8.83
C GLU A 161 7.19 -8.87 -8.77
N ALA A 162 7.79 -8.92 -7.58
CA ALA A 162 9.15 -9.48 -7.42
C ALA A 162 9.25 -10.96 -7.87
N LYS A 163 8.22 -11.76 -7.64
CA LYS A 163 8.15 -13.15 -8.13
C LYS A 163 7.98 -13.21 -9.64
N ALA A 164 7.18 -12.31 -10.23
CA ALA A 164 6.99 -12.23 -11.66
C ALA A 164 8.33 -11.90 -12.36
N ASP A 165 9.06 -10.92 -11.84
CA ASP A 165 10.39 -10.53 -12.34
C ASP A 165 11.39 -11.71 -12.24
N GLU A 166 11.38 -12.46 -11.15
CA GLU A 166 12.23 -13.65 -10.98
C GLU A 166 11.88 -14.76 -12.00
N ILE A 167 10.58 -15.01 -12.20
CA ILE A 167 10.10 -15.97 -13.19
C ILE A 167 10.51 -15.54 -14.60
N GLU A 168 10.40 -14.26 -14.92
CA GLU A 168 10.80 -13.72 -16.22
C GLU A 168 12.30 -13.90 -16.47
N ARG A 169 13.15 -13.60 -15.46
CA ARG A 169 14.59 -13.85 -15.54
C ARG A 169 14.90 -15.31 -15.78
N ARG A 170 14.32 -16.22 -14.99
CA ARG A 170 14.50 -17.67 -15.16
C ARG A 170 14.03 -18.16 -16.53
N ALA A 171 12.92 -17.64 -17.04
CA ALA A 171 12.44 -17.98 -18.36
C ALA A 171 13.41 -17.55 -19.46
N ASN A 172 14.02 -16.36 -19.32
CA ASN A 172 15.03 -15.87 -20.26
C ASN A 172 16.34 -16.67 -20.16
N ASP A 173 16.79 -17.03 -18.95
CA ASP A 173 17.97 -17.88 -18.74
C ASP A 173 17.76 -19.28 -19.37
N LEU A 174 16.61 -19.90 -19.14
CA LEU A 174 16.25 -21.20 -19.73
C LEU A 174 16.17 -21.14 -21.25
N ARG A 175 15.67 -20.04 -21.84
CA ARG A 175 15.69 -19.83 -23.29
C ARG A 175 17.12 -19.76 -23.82
N ALA A 176 17.99 -18.99 -23.16
CA ALA A 176 19.40 -18.88 -23.54
C ALA A 176 20.17 -20.21 -23.37
N GLU A 177 19.82 -21.03 -22.38
CA GLU A 177 20.35 -22.40 -22.23
C GLU A 177 19.86 -23.33 -23.35
N LEU A 178 18.57 -23.25 -23.70
CA LEU A 178 17.99 -24.04 -24.78
C LEU A 178 18.63 -23.70 -26.14
N ASP A 179 18.82 -22.40 -26.43
CA ASP A 179 19.49 -21.95 -27.65
C ASP A 179 20.95 -22.45 -27.73
N ARG A 180 21.67 -22.43 -26.60
CA ARG A 180 23.02 -23.02 -26.50
C ARG A 180 23.01 -24.52 -26.75
N ALA A 181 22.09 -25.26 -26.12
CA ALA A 181 21.97 -26.70 -26.33
C ALA A 181 21.64 -27.05 -27.80
N HIS A 182 20.82 -26.23 -28.47
CA HIS A 182 20.56 -26.36 -29.89
C HIS A 182 21.82 -26.12 -30.74
N ALA A 183 22.58 -25.07 -30.45
CA ALA A 183 23.84 -24.79 -31.14
C ALA A 183 24.86 -25.93 -30.95
N ASP A 184 25.02 -26.44 -29.73
CA ASP A 184 25.90 -27.57 -29.43
C ASP A 184 25.47 -28.85 -30.17
N ALA A 185 24.15 -29.12 -30.23
CA ALA A 185 23.62 -30.26 -30.97
C ALA A 185 23.87 -30.15 -32.47
N ASP A 186 23.71 -28.96 -33.06
CA ASP A 186 23.99 -28.72 -34.47
C ASP A 186 25.49 -28.84 -34.78
N GLN A 187 26.37 -28.37 -33.88
CA GLN A 187 27.81 -28.56 -33.99
C GLN A 187 28.20 -30.05 -33.90
N ALA A 188 27.60 -30.80 -32.98
CA ALA A 188 27.82 -32.24 -32.87
C ALA A 188 27.38 -32.99 -34.13
N ARG A 189 26.22 -32.62 -34.70
CA ARG A 189 25.74 -33.18 -35.99
C ARG A 189 26.69 -32.86 -37.14
N ALA A 190 27.19 -31.63 -37.22
CA ALA A 190 28.17 -31.24 -38.25
C ALA A 190 29.47 -32.03 -38.12
N THR A 191 29.96 -32.21 -36.89
CA THR A 191 31.16 -33.00 -36.60
C THR A 191 30.96 -34.47 -36.97
N LEU A 192 29.82 -35.05 -36.62
CA LEU A 192 29.46 -36.43 -36.98
C LEU A 192 29.40 -36.62 -38.50
N ALA A 193 28.80 -35.67 -39.23
CA ALA A 193 28.75 -35.73 -40.68
C ALA A 193 30.15 -35.68 -41.32
N GLU A 194 31.08 -34.91 -40.77
CA GLU A 194 32.47 -34.88 -41.24
C GLU A 194 33.23 -36.18 -40.88
N GLN A 195 33.01 -36.72 -39.69
CA GLN A 195 33.53 -38.04 -39.31
C GLN A 195 33.02 -39.16 -40.22
N GLN A 196 31.75 -39.12 -40.64
CA GLN A 196 31.20 -40.05 -41.61
C GLN A 196 31.89 -39.92 -42.97
N LYS A 197 32.03 -38.69 -43.51
CA LYS A 197 32.75 -38.46 -44.77
C LYS A 197 34.20 -38.95 -44.73
N THR A 198 34.90 -38.73 -43.62
CA THR A 198 36.28 -39.22 -43.46
C THR A 198 36.32 -40.74 -43.36
N SER A 199 35.39 -41.36 -42.63
CA SER A 199 35.23 -42.82 -42.59
C SER A 199 34.96 -43.40 -43.97
N ASP A 200 34.06 -42.80 -44.77
CA ASP A 200 33.77 -43.22 -46.14
C ASP A 200 35.01 -43.14 -47.03
N LYS A 201 35.80 -42.07 -46.92
CA LYS A 201 37.10 -41.95 -47.60
C LYS A 201 38.05 -43.07 -47.21
N TYR A 202 38.21 -43.34 -45.91
CA TYR A 202 39.06 -44.42 -45.44
C TYR A 202 38.57 -45.80 -45.91
N PHE A 203 37.26 -46.03 -45.97
CA PHE A 203 36.70 -47.27 -46.50
C PHE A 203 37.04 -47.47 -47.98
N VAL A 204 36.94 -46.41 -48.79
CA VAL A 204 37.35 -46.42 -50.20
C VAL A 204 38.86 -46.70 -50.34
N GLU A 205 39.71 -46.00 -49.57
CA GLU A 205 41.16 -46.21 -49.61
C GLU A 205 41.57 -47.62 -49.12
N LEU A 206 40.91 -48.16 -48.10
CA LEU A 206 41.08 -49.55 -47.66
C LEU A 206 40.66 -50.54 -48.75
N GLY A 207 39.60 -50.25 -49.48
CA GLY A 207 39.18 -51.03 -50.65
C GLY A 207 40.27 -51.08 -51.72
N LYS A 208 40.81 -49.93 -52.11
CA LYS A 208 41.93 -49.83 -53.07
C LYS A 208 43.16 -50.59 -52.58
N ALA A 209 43.58 -50.38 -51.34
CA ALA A 209 44.75 -51.06 -50.76
C ALA A 209 44.57 -52.59 -50.73
N ARG A 210 43.34 -53.06 -50.48
CA ARG A 210 43.00 -54.49 -50.55
C ARG A 210 43.08 -55.03 -51.97
N ASP A 211 42.57 -54.30 -52.96
CA ASP A 211 42.65 -54.69 -54.36
C ASP A 211 44.10 -54.71 -54.85
N GLU A 212 44.90 -53.71 -54.50
CA GLU A 212 46.35 -53.67 -54.75
C GLU A 212 47.08 -54.85 -54.10
N ALA A 213 46.78 -55.15 -52.83
CA ALA A 213 47.34 -56.31 -52.14
C ALA A 213 46.95 -57.63 -52.81
N ALA A 214 45.70 -57.76 -53.29
CA ALA A 214 45.25 -58.92 -54.04
C ALA A 214 45.98 -59.06 -55.39
N GLN A 215 46.20 -57.95 -56.10
CA GLN A 215 46.99 -57.93 -57.33
C GLN A 215 48.44 -58.34 -57.09
N VAL A 216 49.08 -57.79 -56.04
CA VAL A 216 50.46 -58.17 -55.66
C VAL A 216 50.52 -59.65 -55.28
N SER A 217 49.56 -60.16 -54.50
CA SER A 217 49.49 -61.58 -54.16
C SER A 217 49.31 -62.46 -55.40
N ALA A 218 48.46 -62.07 -56.35
CA ALA A 218 48.28 -62.79 -57.61
C ALA A 218 49.55 -62.78 -58.46
N LYS A 219 50.23 -61.64 -58.55
CA LYS A 219 51.53 -61.50 -59.23
C LYS A 219 52.61 -62.36 -58.57
N ASN A 220 52.66 -62.40 -57.24
CA ASN A 220 53.58 -63.28 -56.51
C ASN A 220 53.30 -64.75 -56.82
N ARG A 221 52.03 -65.20 -56.82
CA ARG A 221 51.69 -66.58 -57.23
C ARG A 221 52.10 -66.89 -58.67
N GLN A 222 51.92 -65.93 -59.58
CA GLN A 222 52.37 -66.08 -60.96
C GLN A 222 53.90 -66.20 -61.04
N LEU A 223 54.63 -65.34 -60.34
CA LEU A 223 56.09 -65.40 -60.26
C LEU A 223 56.56 -66.73 -59.64
N ASP A 224 55.89 -67.23 -58.60
CA ASP A 224 56.19 -68.54 -58.00
C ASP A 224 55.96 -69.69 -59.00
N ALA A 225 54.88 -69.63 -59.78
CA ALA A 225 54.59 -70.61 -60.83
C ALA A 225 55.61 -70.54 -61.99
N ASP A 226 55.95 -69.33 -62.44
CA ASP A 226 56.97 -69.09 -63.46
C ASP A 226 58.35 -69.58 -62.99
N LEU A 227 58.71 -69.30 -61.73
CA LEU A 227 59.93 -69.79 -61.10
C LEU A 227 59.95 -71.31 -61.02
N ALA A 228 58.85 -71.93 -60.59
CA ALA A 228 58.72 -73.39 -60.57
C ALA A 228 58.87 -73.99 -61.99
N GLY A 229 58.28 -73.35 -63.00
CA GLY A 229 58.42 -73.71 -64.41
C GLY A 229 59.86 -73.54 -64.91
N ALA A 230 60.54 -72.46 -64.56
CA ALA A 230 61.94 -72.22 -64.90
C ALA A 230 62.88 -73.26 -64.25
N VAL A 231 62.64 -73.58 -62.97
CA VAL A 231 63.36 -74.65 -62.25
C VAL A 231 63.12 -76.01 -62.89
N ALA A 232 61.89 -76.31 -63.34
CA ALA A 232 61.60 -77.54 -64.07
C ALA A 232 62.35 -77.61 -65.40
N ARG A 233 62.33 -76.54 -66.21
CA ARG A 233 63.13 -76.46 -67.45
C ARG A 233 64.62 -76.59 -67.19
N GLN A 234 65.13 -75.96 -66.13
CA GLN A 234 66.54 -76.09 -65.73
C GLN A 234 66.87 -77.55 -65.40
N LYS A 235 66.00 -78.27 -64.69
CA LYS A 235 66.16 -79.71 -64.41
C LYS A 235 66.16 -80.53 -65.70
N ASP A 236 65.25 -80.25 -66.63
CA ASP A 236 65.19 -80.97 -67.91
C ASP A 236 66.42 -80.71 -68.78
N VAL A 237 66.86 -79.45 -68.92
CA VAL A 237 68.12 -79.09 -69.61
C VAL A 237 69.32 -79.76 -68.94
N THR A 238 69.33 -79.85 -67.60
CA THR A 238 70.41 -80.55 -66.88
C THR A 238 70.41 -82.04 -67.21
N ARG A 239 69.23 -82.68 -67.28
CA ARG A 239 69.10 -84.09 -67.70
C ARG A 239 69.51 -84.29 -69.16
N GLU A 240 69.13 -83.40 -70.07
CA GLU A 240 69.55 -83.44 -71.48
C GLU A 240 71.06 -83.28 -71.61
N LEU A 241 71.68 -82.37 -70.83
CA LEU A 241 73.14 -82.23 -70.77
C LEU A 241 73.83 -83.48 -70.21
N GLU A 242 73.27 -84.11 -69.18
CA GLU A 242 73.78 -85.38 -68.65
C GLU A 242 73.66 -86.52 -69.66
N ALA A 243 72.51 -86.63 -70.35
CA ALA A 243 72.29 -87.59 -71.42
C ALA A 243 73.26 -87.35 -72.60
N GLY A 244 73.38 -86.11 -73.08
CA GLY A 244 74.34 -85.77 -74.14
C GLY A 244 75.80 -85.98 -73.72
N ARG A 245 76.15 -85.81 -72.44
CA ARG A 245 77.48 -86.19 -71.92
C ARG A 245 77.68 -87.69 -71.93
N ALA A 246 76.66 -88.48 -71.60
CA ALA A 246 76.70 -89.93 -71.67
C ALA A 246 76.85 -90.42 -73.12
N GLU A 247 76.07 -89.87 -74.06
CA GLU A 247 76.20 -90.14 -75.49
C GLU A 247 77.58 -89.75 -76.03
N LEU A 248 78.13 -88.60 -75.61
CA LEU A 248 79.51 -88.20 -75.99
C LEU A 248 80.55 -89.18 -75.44
N LEU A 249 80.36 -89.68 -74.22
CA LEU A 249 81.25 -90.67 -73.60
C LEU A 249 81.20 -91.97 -74.41
N GLU A 250 80.01 -92.42 -74.77
CA GLU A 250 79.78 -93.62 -75.58
C GLU A 250 80.35 -93.46 -76.99
N ALA A 251 80.13 -92.32 -77.65
CA ALA A 251 80.72 -92.00 -78.95
C ALA A 251 82.26 -91.93 -78.89
N LYS A 252 82.84 -91.42 -77.78
CA LYS A 252 84.29 -91.46 -77.58
C LYS A 252 84.81 -92.88 -77.40
N GLN A 253 84.05 -93.74 -76.73
CA GLN A 253 84.37 -95.14 -76.51
C GLN A 253 84.30 -95.93 -77.83
N GLN A 254 83.23 -95.75 -78.61
CA GLN A 254 83.10 -96.26 -79.97
C GLN A 254 84.21 -95.73 -80.89
N ALA A 255 84.59 -94.45 -80.77
CA ALA A 255 85.71 -93.90 -81.54
C ALA A 255 87.06 -94.50 -81.12
N SER A 256 87.25 -94.88 -79.85
CA SER A 256 88.45 -95.62 -79.43
C SER A 256 88.45 -97.05 -79.96
N GLU A 257 87.31 -97.73 -79.95
CA GLU A 257 87.16 -99.08 -80.51
C GLU A 257 87.41 -99.07 -82.03
N LEU A 258 86.83 -98.11 -82.76
CA LEU A 258 87.10 -97.92 -84.19
C LEU A 258 88.57 -97.58 -84.46
N ARG A 259 89.24 -96.81 -83.61
CA ARG A 259 90.69 -96.58 -83.75
C ARG A 259 91.49 -97.85 -83.54
N GLU A 260 91.13 -98.68 -82.55
CA GLU A 260 91.75 -99.99 -82.36
C GLU A 260 91.49 -100.92 -83.56
N GLU A 261 90.30 -100.87 -84.13
CA GLU A 261 89.94 -101.69 -85.30
C GLU A 261 90.66 -101.23 -86.58
N VAL A 262 90.80 -99.92 -86.79
CA VAL A 262 91.63 -99.34 -87.86
C VAL A 262 93.11 -99.68 -87.65
N ALA A 263 93.61 -99.66 -86.41
CA ALA A 263 94.97 -100.09 -86.10
C ALA A 263 95.17 -101.58 -86.41
N ARG A 264 94.19 -102.42 -86.08
CA ARG A 264 94.18 -103.86 -86.39
C ARG A 264 94.17 -104.12 -87.91
N LEU A 265 93.30 -103.42 -88.64
CA LEU A 265 93.21 -103.53 -90.10
C LEU A 265 94.50 -103.06 -90.77
N ASN A 266 95.09 -101.94 -90.35
CA ASN A 266 96.38 -101.49 -90.87
C ASN A 266 97.51 -102.49 -90.59
N GLY A 267 97.49 -103.16 -89.43
CA GLY A 267 98.39 -104.29 -89.14
C GLY A 267 98.20 -105.45 -90.12
N ALA A 268 96.96 -105.81 -90.45
CA ALA A 268 96.67 -106.84 -91.45
C ALA A 268 97.11 -106.42 -92.87
N THR A 269 96.91 -105.17 -93.27
CA THR A 269 97.34 -104.66 -94.59
C THR A 269 98.86 -104.66 -94.74
N ALA A 270 99.61 -104.42 -93.65
CA ALA A 270 101.07 -104.53 -93.65
C ALA A 270 101.53 -105.98 -93.92
N THR A 271 100.88 -106.96 -93.29
CA THR A 271 101.20 -108.39 -93.51
C THR A 271 100.83 -108.89 -94.91
N TYR A 272 99.76 -108.36 -95.52
CA TYR A 272 99.40 -108.68 -96.91
C TYR A 272 100.39 -108.11 -97.93
N LYS A 273 100.99 -106.94 -97.67
CA LYS A 273 102.05 -106.38 -98.52
C LYS A 273 103.33 -107.22 -98.48
N GLU A 274 103.76 -107.70 -97.31
CA GLU A 274 104.92 -108.60 -97.19
C GLU A 274 104.70 -109.95 -97.90
N MET A 275 103.47 -110.46 -97.92
CA MET A 275 103.14 -111.71 -98.60
C MET A 275 103.21 -111.58 -100.13
N LEU A 276 102.83 -110.42 -100.68
CA LEU A 276 102.89 -110.12 -102.12
C LEU A 276 104.33 -109.96 -102.63
N GLU A 277 105.22 -109.31 -101.88
CA GLU A 277 106.64 -109.18 -102.25
C GLU A 277 107.35 -110.54 -102.31
N ARG A 278 106.97 -111.50 -101.46
CA ARG A 278 107.52 -112.87 -101.49
C ARG A 278 107.08 -113.69 -102.71
N PHE A 279 105.89 -113.44 -103.25
CA PHE A 279 105.40 -114.12 -104.46
C PHE A 279 106.09 -113.60 -105.73
N GLU A 280 106.40 -112.31 -105.83
CA GLU A 280 107.13 -111.76 -106.99
C GLU A 280 108.56 -112.27 -107.11
N VAL A 281 109.23 -112.55 -105.99
CA VAL A 281 110.58 -113.12 -105.96
C VAL A 281 110.57 -114.61 -106.38
N ALA A 282 109.52 -115.36 -106.05
CA ALA A 282 109.36 -116.76 -106.45
C ALA A 282 109.02 -116.92 -107.95
N ALA A 283 108.26 -115.99 -108.54
CA ALA A 283 107.87 -116.04 -109.95
C ALA A 283 109.04 -115.72 -110.93
N LYS A 284 110.01 -114.90 -110.53
CA LYS A 284 111.21 -114.59 -111.35
C LYS A 284 112.25 -115.71 -111.39
N ALA A 285 112.18 -116.73 -110.51
CA ALA A 285 113.11 -117.85 -110.47
C ALA A 285 112.71 -119.03 -111.39
N ALA A 286 111.45 -119.12 -111.83
CA ALA A 286 110.90 -120.30 -112.53
C ALA A 286 111.10 -120.31 -114.07
N THR A 287 111.45 -119.18 -114.71
CA THR A 287 111.53 -119.07 -116.18
C THR A 287 112.95 -119.06 -116.77
N ARG A 288 114.01 -119.15 -115.94
CA ARG A 288 115.42 -119.14 -116.41
C ARG A 288 116.04 -120.53 -116.63
N ALA A 289 115.28 -121.63 -116.53
CA ALA A 289 115.81 -123.00 -116.66
C ALA A 289 114.96 -123.90 -117.60
N ARG A 290 114.97 -123.65 -118.91
CA ARG A 290 114.62 -124.67 -119.94
C ARG A 290 115.16 -124.33 -121.34
N LYS A 291 116.47 -124.48 -121.55
CA LYS A 291 117.08 -124.94 -122.81
C LYS A 291 117.98 -126.14 -122.46
N GLN A 292 117.68 -127.28 -123.09
CA GLN A 292 117.95 -128.70 -122.73
C GLN A 292 119.42 -129.18 -122.92
N PRO A 293 119.71 -130.47 -122.63
CA PRO A 293 120.11 -131.33 -123.76
C PRO A 293 119.55 -132.79 -123.77
N LYS A 294 119.22 -133.22 -125.00
CA LYS A 294 119.16 -134.56 -125.66
C LYS A 294 118.27 -135.71 -125.10
N ALA A 295 117.26 -136.03 -125.94
CA ALA A 295 116.70 -137.31 -126.41
C ALA A 295 117.01 -138.62 -125.64
N GLU A 296 116.11 -139.61 -125.62
CA GLU A 296 115.94 -140.53 -126.75
C GLU A 296 114.50 -141.08 -126.87
N GLY A 297 113.93 -140.95 -128.09
CA GLY A 297 112.54 -141.23 -128.46
C GLY A 297 111.99 -140.15 -129.37
#